data_AF-A0A661SAB9-F1
#
_entry.id   AF-A0A661SAB9-F1
#
_cell.length_a   1.000
_cell.length_b   1.000
_cell.length_c   1.000
_cell.angle_alpha   90.00
_cell.angle_beta   90.00
_cell.angle_gamma   90.00
#
_symmetry.space_group_name_H-M   'P 1'
#
loop_
_entity.id
_entity.type
_entity.pdbx_description
1 polymer ?
#
loop_
_entity_poly.entity_id
_entity_poly.type
_entity_poly.pdbx_seq_one_letter_code
_entity_poly.pdbx_strand_id
1 'polypeptide(L)'
;MKKYSEYFARKRGLRLVIVVILLLLAAAFSLGMLSAKEMKRMIRENFNAQQLAFAKHAARILSGNFKILKRELTTLSLSPSIQYTEAVSWPNRMKIALMSAADYGVFKVKLINAEGTASYSVDYTNAVFMEKGSYADKSYFKWCSKPENKSKIYISEVERGVVAESEPGLVMTMATPVYQVSSDEAHPIPSYRFSGVLVFVVDAGSLARRILAPIRSGKTGYAWAIDDTGRFLYHIEKEFVGKNAFEVRKLRDKHISFVRIDEIQRAKMLRGKTGTSWYISGWHRAMRGKIKKLLAYAPVEVGAANATRLWSVAVVAPFSEVEDAVHGVYVRQAMIQGAFTVALLVVFAFFIANERLWLRTLQQEVKEKT
;
A
#
# COMPACT_ATOMS: atom_id res chain seq x y z
N MET A 1 -46.06 -39.99 26.99
CA MET A 1 -44.62 -39.71 27.25
C MET A 1 -44.03 -40.48 28.43
N LYS A 2 -44.73 -40.71 29.55
CA LYS A 2 -44.22 -41.46 30.73
C LYS A 2 -43.66 -42.87 30.42
N LYS A 3 -44.40 -43.71 29.66
CA LYS A 3 -43.99 -45.08 29.27
C LYS A 3 -42.70 -45.16 28.44
N TYR A 4 -42.36 -44.10 27.70
CA TYR A 4 -41.12 -44.02 26.92
C TYR A 4 -39.91 -43.66 27.78
N SER A 5 -40.11 -42.87 28.85
CA SER A 5 -39.04 -42.54 29.79
C SER A 5 -38.61 -43.74 30.65
N GLU A 6 -39.56 -44.62 31.00
CA GLU A 6 -39.31 -45.83 31.78
C GLU A 6 -38.63 -46.93 30.94
N TYR A 7 -38.95 -47.04 29.65
CA TYR A 7 -38.26 -47.94 28.72
C TYR A 7 -36.78 -47.53 28.54
N PHE A 8 -36.51 -46.23 28.41
CA PHE A 8 -35.15 -45.68 28.41
C PHE A 8 -34.43 -45.85 29.76
N ALA A 9 -35.16 -46.11 30.84
CA ALA A 9 -34.59 -46.26 32.17
C ALA A 9 -34.07 -47.66 32.50
N ARG A 10 -34.51 -48.70 31.78
CA ARG A 10 -34.21 -50.09 32.12
C ARG A 10 -32.97 -50.67 31.43
N LYS A 11 -32.52 -50.11 30.29
CA LYS A 11 -31.31 -50.54 29.56
C LYS A 11 -30.15 -49.56 29.73
N ARG A 12 -29.24 -49.83 30.69
CA ARG A 12 -28.02 -49.02 30.93
C ARG A 12 -27.16 -48.83 29.68
N GLY A 13 -27.09 -49.83 28.78
CA GLY A 13 -26.29 -49.77 27.55
C GLY A 13 -26.75 -48.70 26.54
N LEU A 14 -28.07 -48.53 26.34
CA LEU A 14 -28.59 -47.55 25.38
C LEU A 14 -28.33 -46.11 25.83
N ARG A 15 -28.42 -45.85 27.15
CA ARG A 15 -28.04 -44.54 27.73
C ARG A 15 -26.56 -44.24 27.51
N LEU A 16 -25.70 -45.25 27.68
CA LEU A 16 -24.26 -45.10 27.48
C LEU A 16 -23.93 -44.72 26.03
N VAL A 17 -24.58 -45.37 25.05
CA VAL A 17 -24.43 -45.04 23.62
C VAL A 17 -24.87 -43.60 23.31
N ILE A 18 -26.01 -43.15 23.85
CA ILE A 18 -26.49 -41.77 23.64
C ILE A 18 -25.50 -40.76 24.22
N VAL A 19 -25.01 -41.00 25.44
CA VAL A 19 -24.05 -40.11 26.09
C VAL A 19 -22.76 -40.03 25.26
N VAL A 20 -22.26 -41.16 24.75
CA VAL A 20 -21.08 -41.19 23.87
C VAL A 20 -21.32 -40.41 22.58
N ILE A 21 -22.48 -40.58 21.93
CA ILE A 21 -22.81 -39.84 20.70
C ILE A 21 -22.88 -38.33 20.98
N LEU A 22 -23.54 -37.91 22.06
CA LEU A 22 -23.63 -36.50 22.44
C LEU A 22 -22.24 -35.91 22.75
N LEU A 23 -21.37 -36.66 23.43
CA LEU A 23 -19.99 -36.25 23.69
C LEU A 23 -19.19 -36.11 22.39
N LEU A 24 -19.33 -37.05 21.45
CA LEU A 24 -18.66 -36.98 20.15
C LEU A 24 -19.16 -35.79 19.31
N LEU A 25 -20.47 -35.51 19.31
CA LEU A 25 -21.05 -34.34 18.64
C LEU A 25 -20.56 -33.03 19.26
N ALA A 26 -20.53 -32.95 20.59
CA ALA A 26 -20.02 -31.79 21.31
C ALA A 26 -18.53 -31.56 21.04
N ALA A 27 -17.73 -32.63 21.00
CA ALA A 27 -16.31 -32.58 20.66
C ALA A 27 -16.10 -32.12 19.20
N ALA A 28 -16.84 -32.68 18.24
CA ALA A 28 -16.76 -32.31 16.84
C ALA A 28 -17.17 -30.85 16.60
N PHE A 29 -18.23 -30.38 17.27
CA PHE A 29 -18.65 -28.98 17.21
C PHE A 29 -17.59 -28.03 17.81
N SER A 30 -17.03 -28.40 18.96
CA SER A 30 -15.97 -27.62 19.63
C SER A 30 -14.71 -27.54 18.77
N LEU A 31 -14.28 -28.66 18.18
CA LEU A 31 -13.18 -28.72 17.21
C LEU A 31 -13.48 -27.86 15.97
N GLY A 32 -14.71 -27.88 15.47
CA GLY A 32 -15.15 -27.01 14.37
C GLY A 32 -15.00 -25.52 14.71
N MET A 33 -15.43 -25.11 15.91
CA MET A 33 -15.28 -23.73 16.38
C MET A 33 -13.83 -23.31 16.62
N LEU A 34 -12.97 -24.22 17.08
CA LEU A 34 -11.54 -23.95 17.27
C LEU A 34 -10.84 -23.80 15.91
N SER A 35 -11.04 -24.77 15.02
CA SER A 35 -10.55 -24.75 13.64
C SER A 35 -10.97 -23.47 12.93
N ALA A 36 -12.19 -23.00 13.21
CA ALA A 36 -12.67 -21.74 12.70
C ALA A 36 -11.87 -20.54 13.16
N LYS A 37 -11.75 -20.35 14.47
CA LYS A 37 -10.97 -19.23 15.03
C LYS A 37 -9.53 -19.22 14.49
N GLU A 38 -8.92 -20.40 14.34
CA GLU A 38 -7.59 -20.54 13.75
C GLU A 38 -7.55 -20.16 12.27
N MET A 39 -8.51 -20.64 11.47
CA MET A 39 -8.61 -20.28 10.06
C MET A 39 -8.77 -18.78 9.85
N LYS A 40 -9.64 -18.13 10.63
CA LYS A 40 -9.81 -16.66 10.62
C LYS A 40 -8.50 -15.94 10.95
N ARG A 41 -7.75 -16.44 11.93
CA ARG A 41 -6.45 -15.88 12.30
C ARG A 41 -5.42 -16.04 11.18
N MET A 42 -5.29 -17.25 10.61
CA MET A 42 -4.34 -17.54 9.53
C MET A 42 -4.63 -16.73 8.27
N ILE A 43 -5.89 -16.65 7.83
CA ILE A 43 -6.26 -15.87 6.63
C ILE A 43 -5.95 -14.38 6.86
N ARG A 44 -6.24 -13.85 8.06
CA ARG A 44 -5.88 -12.47 8.41
C ARG A 44 -4.36 -12.24 8.37
N GLU A 45 -3.58 -13.17 8.92
CA GLU A 45 -2.11 -13.09 8.92
C GLU A 45 -1.55 -13.13 7.49
N ASN A 46 -2.04 -14.05 6.66
CA ASN A 46 -1.67 -14.13 5.25
C ASN A 46 -2.04 -12.86 4.48
N PHE A 47 -3.24 -12.33 4.72
CA PHE A 47 -3.70 -11.09 4.09
C PHE A 47 -2.81 -9.89 4.47
N ASN A 48 -2.48 -9.75 5.76
CA ASN A 48 -1.55 -8.72 6.24
C ASN A 48 -0.14 -8.89 5.64
N ALA A 49 0.34 -10.13 5.54
CA ALA A 49 1.65 -10.42 4.94
C ALA A 49 1.68 -10.03 3.45
N GLN A 50 0.62 -10.36 2.70
CA GLN A 50 0.47 -9.96 1.31
C GLN A 50 0.41 -8.44 1.14
N GLN A 51 -0.38 -7.74 1.98
CA GLN A 51 -0.42 -6.27 1.98
C GLN A 51 0.95 -5.66 2.26
N LEU A 52 1.67 -6.21 3.23
CA LEU A 52 3.01 -5.75 3.59
C LEU A 52 4.02 -5.99 2.46
N ALA A 53 3.92 -7.12 1.76
CA ALA A 53 4.73 -7.40 0.59
C ALA A 53 4.48 -6.36 -0.51
N PHE A 54 3.22 -6.03 -0.80
CA PHE A 54 2.88 -4.97 -1.75
C PHE A 54 3.42 -3.60 -1.32
N ALA A 55 3.24 -3.22 -0.05
CA ALA A 55 3.73 -1.95 0.47
C ALA A 55 5.26 -1.84 0.34
N LYS A 56 6.00 -2.88 0.77
CA LYS A 56 7.46 -2.96 0.65
C LYS A 56 7.93 -2.92 -0.79
N HIS A 57 7.25 -3.65 -1.68
CA HIS A 57 7.61 -3.71 -3.09
C HIS A 57 7.43 -2.35 -3.77
N ALA A 58 6.26 -1.72 -3.59
CA ALA A 58 5.98 -0.38 -4.11
C ALA A 58 6.96 0.66 -3.56
N ALA A 59 7.27 0.59 -2.27
CA ALA A 59 8.19 1.53 -1.65
C ALA A 59 9.64 1.36 -2.16
N ARG A 60 10.05 0.11 -2.42
CA ARG A 60 11.35 -0.20 -3.05
C ARG A 60 11.43 0.33 -4.48
N ILE A 61 10.37 0.16 -5.28
CA ILE A 61 10.32 0.71 -6.64
C ILE A 61 10.45 2.23 -6.60
N LEU A 62 9.67 2.92 -5.78
CA LEU A 62 9.76 4.38 -5.65
C LEU A 62 11.15 4.85 -5.20
N SER A 63 11.75 4.17 -4.21
CA SER A 63 13.12 4.47 -3.76
C SER A 63 14.15 4.21 -4.88
N GLY A 64 13.93 3.17 -5.70
CA GLY A 64 14.73 2.87 -6.89
C GLY A 64 14.63 3.97 -7.95
N ASN A 65 13.42 4.46 -8.23
CA ASN A 65 13.18 5.56 -9.17
C ASN A 65 13.95 6.82 -8.74
N PHE A 66 13.99 7.13 -7.44
CA PHE A 66 14.81 8.23 -6.94
C PHE A 66 16.31 8.01 -7.14
N LYS A 67 16.81 6.78 -6.96
CA LYS A 67 18.22 6.47 -7.24
C LYS A 67 18.55 6.65 -8.71
N ILE A 68 17.65 6.25 -9.62
CA ILE A 68 17.80 6.43 -11.06
C ILE A 68 17.83 7.93 -11.40
N LEU A 69 16.84 8.70 -10.94
CA LEU A 69 16.80 10.15 -11.16
C LEU A 69 18.05 10.86 -10.67
N LYS A 70 18.57 10.48 -9.50
CA LYS A 70 19.82 11.03 -8.96
C LYS A 70 21.02 10.72 -9.86
N ARG A 71 21.10 9.50 -10.39
CA ARG A 71 22.15 9.10 -11.33
C ARG A 71 22.04 9.89 -12.62
N GLU A 72 20.86 9.96 -13.23
CA GLU A 72 20.63 10.72 -14.47
C GLU A 72 20.98 12.20 -14.31
N LEU A 73 20.56 12.82 -13.19
CA LEU A 73 20.88 14.21 -12.88
C LEU A 73 22.39 14.43 -12.70
N THR A 74 23.07 13.51 -12.03
CA THR A 74 24.53 13.54 -11.87
C THR A 74 25.25 13.39 -13.20
N THR A 75 24.87 12.40 -14.01
CA THR A 75 25.44 12.17 -15.34
C THR A 75 25.27 13.41 -16.24
N LEU A 76 24.08 14.02 -16.22
CA LEU A 76 23.82 15.23 -16.99
C LEU A 76 24.68 16.41 -16.51
N SER A 77 24.91 16.55 -15.20
CA SER A 77 25.80 17.59 -14.66
C SER A 77 27.27 17.41 -15.04
N LEU A 78 27.68 16.19 -15.42
CA LEU A 78 29.03 15.87 -15.88
C LEU A 78 29.21 16.06 -17.39
N SER A 79 28.15 16.38 -18.13
CA SER A 79 28.24 16.60 -19.58
C SER A 79 28.90 17.95 -19.88
N PRO A 80 29.97 18.00 -20.71
CA PRO A 80 30.61 19.25 -21.11
C PRO A 80 29.63 20.26 -21.72
N SER A 81 28.73 19.80 -22.59
CA SER A 81 27.67 20.63 -23.19
C SER A 81 26.77 21.34 -22.17
N ILE A 82 26.59 20.76 -20.98
CA ILE A 82 25.86 21.39 -19.87
C ILE A 82 26.79 22.26 -19.03
N GLN A 83 28.01 21.82 -18.74
CA GLN A 83 28.98 22.57 -17.92
C GLN A 83 29.41 23.88 -18.57
N TYR A 84 29.58 23.90 -19.89
CA TYR A 84 30.01 25.07 -20.65
C TYR A 84 28.84 25.79 -21.34
N THR A 85 27.60 25.29 -21.19
CA THR A 85 26.39 25.84 -21.85
C THR A 85 26.61 26.05 -23.35
N GLU A 86 27.13 25.01 -24.01
CA GLU A 86 27.45 25.05 -25.44
C GLU A 86 26.19 25.26 -26.27
N ALA A 87 26.10 26.40 -26.97
CA ALA A 87 24.86 26.91 -27.58
C ALA A 87 24.10 25.89 -28.45
N VAL A 88 24.81 24.99 -29.14
CA VAL A 88 24.23 24.01 -30.08
C VAL A 88 23.85 22.70 -29.39
N SER A 89 24.63 22.23 -28.42
CA SER A 89 24.56 20.86 -27.90
C SER A 89 23.77 20.75 -26.59
N TRP A 90 23.71 21.81 -25.77
CA TRP A 90 22.98 21.79 -24.49
C TRP A 90 21.49 21.42 -24.64
N PRO A 91 20.73 21.93 -25.65
CA PRO A 91 19.30 21.62 -25.75
C PRO A 91 19.07 20.14 -26.04
N ASN A 92 19.87 19.57 -26.96
CA ASN A 92 19.75 18.16 -27.32
C ASN A 92 20.13 17.25 -26.15
N ARG A 93 21.19 17.60 -25.41
CA ARG A 93 21.62 16.85 -24.22
C ARG A 93 20.58 16.85 -23.11
N MET A 94 19.89 17.97 -22.91
CA MET A 94 18.75 18.05 -21.97
C MET A 94 17.53 17.27 -22.45
N LYS A 95 17.19 17.33 -23.75
CA LYS A 95 16.09 16.54 -24.34
C LYS A 95 16.29 15.04 -24.11
N ILE A 96 17.48 14.52 -24.41
CA ILE A 96 17.80 13.10 -24.20
C ILE A 96 17.65 12.71 -22.72
N ALA A 97 18.14 13.55 -21.81
CA ALA A 97 18.00 13.30 -20.39
C ALA A 97 16.53 13.36 -19.93
N LEU A 98 15.75 14.31 -20.43
CA LEU A 98 14.33 14.43 -20.14
C LEU A 98 13.56 13.19 -20.63
N MET A 99 13.83 12.70 -21.85
CA MET A 99 13.18 11.50 -22.39
C MET A 99 13.41 10.29 -21.48
N SER A 100 14.63 10.11 -20.97
CA SER A 100 14.93 9.01 -20.03
C SER A 100 14.31 9.25 -18.64
N ALA A 101 14.29 10.48 -18.16
CA ALA A 101 13.79 10.83 -16.83
C ALA A 101 12.25 10.95 -16.76
N ALA A 102 11.57 11.11 -17.90
CA ALA A 102 10.13 11.29 -17.99
C ALA A 102 9.33 10.09 -17.47
N ASP A 103 9.84 8.87 -17.66
CA ASP A 103 9.25 7.64 -17.11
C ASP A 103 9.20 7.65 -15.58
N TYR A 104 10.07 8.46 -14.96
CA TYR A 104 10.17 8.64 -13.51
C TYR A 104 9.54 9.96 -13.04
N GLY A 105 8.71 10.59 -13.86
CA GLY A 105 7.90 11.75 -13.51
C GLY A 105 8.58 13.11 -13.72
N VAL A 106 9.76 13.18 -14.33
CA VAL A 106 10.37 14.47 -14.71
C VAL A 106 9.63 15.02 -15.93
N PHE A 107 9.12 16.25 -15.83
CA PHE A 107 8.41 16.90 -16.94
C PHE A 107 9.10 18.18 -17.42
N LYS A 108 10.15 18.62 -16.74
CA LYS A 108 10.96 19.77 -17.13
C LYS A 108 12.37 19.64 -16.57
N VAL A 109 13.36 19.93 -17.40
CA VAL A 109 14.78 20.05 -17.03
C VAL A 109 15.18 21.51 -17.16
N LYS A 110 15.92 22.06 -16.20
CA LYS A 110 16.44 23.43 -16.24
C LYS A 110 17.92 23.47 -15.89
N LEU A 111 18.69 24.29 -16.57
CA LEU A 111 19.98 24.78 -16.12
C LEU A 111 19.83 26.26 -15.81
N ILE A 112 20.12 26.63 -14.57
CA ILE A 112 20.17 28.02 -14.13
C ILE A 112 21.64 28.43 -14.14
N ASN A 113 21.96 29.60 -14.69
CA ASN A 113 23.35 30.10 -14.76
C ASN A 113 23.95 30.39 -13.37
N ALA A 114 25.27 30.60 -13.33
CA ALA A 114 26.03 30.83 -12.10
C ALA A 114 25.54 32.04 -11.28
N GLU A 115 25.02 33.08 -11.95
CA GLU A 115 24.49 34.28 -11.32
C GLU A 115 23.05 34.12 -10.81
N GLY A 116 22.36 33.06 -11.23
CA GLY A 116 20.95 32.85 -10.89
C GLY A 116 20.00 33.84 -11.57
N THR A 117 20.37 34.38 -12.74
CA THR A 117 19.65 35.43 -13.48
C THR A 117 18.96 34.93 -14.76
N ALA A 118 19.29 33.73 -15.21
CA ALA A 118 18.71 33.12 -16.40
C ALA A 118 18.53 31.61 -16.21
N SER A 119 17.53 31.03 -16.89
CA SER A 119 17.36 29.59 -17.01
C SER A 119 17.22 29.14 -18.46
N TYR A 120 17.90 28.04 -18.77
CA TYR A 120 17.82 27.28 -20.00
C TYR A 120 17.02 26.03 -19.70
N SER A 121 15.90 25.80 -20.38
CA SER A 121 15.03 24.68 -20.02
C SER A 121 14.45 23.95 -21.21
N VAL A 122 14.15 22.68 -20.98
CA VAL A 122 13.43 21.81 -21.89
C VAL A 122 12.25 21.22 -21.13
N ASP A 123 11.06 21.29 -21.70
CA ASP A 123 9.85 20.73 -21.09
C ASP A 123 9.38 19.44 -21.79
N TYR A 124 8.32 18.84 -21.25
CA TYR A 124 7.73 17.59 -21.72
C TYR A 124 7.25 17.60 -23.19
N THR A 125 7.10 18.78 -23.80
CA THR A 125 6.78 18.93 -25.24
C THR A 125 8.05 18.98 -26.12
N ASN A 126 9.23 18.86 -25.52
CA ASN A 126 10.54 19.10 -26.11
C ASN A 126 10.76 20.56 -26.56
N ALA A 127 9.92 21.49 -26.12
CA ALA A 127 10.11 22.91 -26.35
C ALA A 127 11.28 23.41 -25.50
N VAL A 128 12.07 24.31 -26.10
CA VAL A 128 13.29 24.89 -25.52
C VAL A 128 12.99 26.33 -25.12
N PHE A 129 13.28 26.70 -23.88
CA PHE A 129 13.04 28.03 -23.36
C PHE A 129 14.32 28.63 -22.78
N MET A 130 14.49 29.93 -22.99
CA MET A 130 15.50 30.75 -22.33
C MET A 130 14.78 31.89 -21.63
N GLU A 131 14.76 31.85 -20.30
CA GLU A 131 14.01 32.79 -19.48
C GLU A 131 14.98 33.60 -18.62
N LYS A 132 14.91 34.93 -18.68
CA LYS A 132 15.53 35.79 -17.67
C LYS A 132 14.64 35.82 -16.44
N GLY A 133 15.23 35.72 -15.25
CA GLY A 133 14.47 35.72 -14.00
C GLY A 133 15.38 35.66 -12.78
N SER A 134 14.80 35.90 -11.60
CA SER A 134 15.54 35.77 -10.33
C SER A 134 15.39 34.37 -9.76
N TYR A 135 16.46 33.57 -9.86
CA TYR A 135 16.58 32.24 -9.28
C TYR A 135 17.52 32.21 -8.09
N ALA A 136 18.37 33.23 -7.91
CA ALA A 136 19.33 33.34 -6.82
C ALA A 136 18.70 33.19 -5.43
N ASP A 137 17.44 33.61 -5.27
CA ASP A 137 16.71 33.52 -4.00
C ASP A 137 16.10 32.16 -3.69
N LYS A 138 16.05 31.25 -4.67
CA LYS A 138 15.46 29.93 -4.49
C LYS A 138 16.31 29.08 -3.55
N SER A 139 15.65 28.34 -2.66
CA SER A 139 16.30 27.50 -1.64
C SER A 139 17.27 26.48 -2.24
N TYR A 140 16.88 25.82 -3.34
CA TYR A 140 17.73 24.89 -4.06
C TYR A 140 18.97 25.56 -4.65
N PHE A 141 18.85 26.81 -5.13
CA PHE A 141 19.97 27.55 -5.72
C PHE A 141 20.97 27.91 -4.62
N LYS A 142 20.51 28.59 -3.56
CA LYS A 142 21.34 28.94 -2.39
C LYS A 142 22.06 27.73 -1.80
N TRP A 143 21.41 26.57 -1.76
CA TRP A 143 22.01 25.34 -1.27
C TRP A 143 23.08 24.80 -2.24
N CYS A 144 22.78 24.72 -3.54
CA CYS A 144 23.70 24.20 -4.56
C CYS A 144 24.93 25.11 -4.77
N SER A 145 24.79 26.44 -4.62
CA SER A 145 25.91 27.39 -4.76
C SER A 145 26.98 27.25 -3.69
N LYS A 146 26.73 26.52 -2.59
CA LYS A 146 27.74 26.27 -1.56
C LYS A 146 28.74 25.21 -2.03
N PRO A 147 30.06 25.47 -1.98
CA PRO A 147 31.09 24.51 -2.43
C PRO A 147 31.03 23.13 -1.74
N GLU A 148 30.65 23.10 -0.46
CA GLU A 148 30.49 21.88 0.34
C GLU A 148 29.40 20.92 -0.18
N ASN A 149 28.54 21.40 -1.07
CA ASN A 149 27.44 20.64 -1.68
C ASN A 149 27.77 20.16 -3.09
N LYS A 150 29.02 20.30 -3.53
CA LYS A 150 29.51 19.71 -4.77
C LYS A 150 29.18 18.21 -4.81
N SER A 151 28.66 17.75 -5.96
CA SER A 151 28.23 16.36 -6.19
C SER A 151 27.10 15.84 -5.29
N LYS A 152 26.46 16.70 -4.48
CA LYS A 152 25.30 16.34 -3.67
C LYS A 152 24.02 16.84 -4.33
N ILE A 153 22.92 16.13 -4.09
CA ILE A 153 21.62 16.43 -4.69
C ILE A 153 20.68 16.98 -3.63
N TYR A 154 20.20 18.19 -3.90
CA TYR A 154 19.10 18.82 -3.20
C TYR A 154 17.77 18.21 -3.66
N ILE A 155 16.86 17.96 -2.73
CA ILE A 155 15.46 17.63 -3.04
C ILE A 155 14.53 18.49 -2.18
N SER A 156 13.57 19.16 -2.83
CA SER A 156 12.59 20.01 -2.15
C SER A 156 11.50 19.18 -1.44
N GLU A 157 10.68 19.87 -0.65
CA GLU A 157 9.36 19.36 -0.28
C GLU A 157 8.46 19.26 -1.52
N VAL A 158 7.40 18.48 -1.37
CA VAL A 158 6.37 18.39 -2.40
C VAL A 158 5.36 19.51 -2.19
N GLU A 159 5.23 20.35 -3.21
CA GLU A 159 4.35 21.52 -3.18
C GLU A 159 3.26 21.40 -4.23
N ARG A 160 2.14 22.08 -4.02
CA ARG A 160 1.13 22.23 -5.08
C ARG A 160 1.69 23.16 -6.15
N GLY A 161 1.55 22.77 -7.40
CA GLY A 161 2.01 23.57 -8.53
C GLY A 161 1.33 23.16 -9.82
N VAL A 162 1.94 23.56 -10.93
CA VAL A 162 1.51 23.23 -12.29
C VAL A 162 2.47 22.19 -12.86
N VAL A 163 1.93 21.11 -13.39
CA VAL A 163 2.69 20.01 -14.02
C VAL A 163 2.50 20.04 -15.54
N ALA A 164 2.86 18.95 -16.23
CA ALA A 164 2.62 18.83 -17.67
C ALA A 164 1.16 19.11 -18.04
N GLU A 165 0.95 19.63 -19.24
CA GLU A 165 -0.37 20.01 -19.79
C GLU A 165 -1.06 21.15 -19.04
N SER A 166 -0.30 21.91 -18.24
CA SER A 166 -0.80 22.99 -17.38
C SER A 166 -1.80 22.52 -16.33
N GLU A 167 -1.76 21.24 -15.98
CA GLU A 167 -2.64 20.65 -14.97
C GLU A 167 -2.17 20.97 -13.54
N PRO A 168 -3.10 21.12 -12.57
CA PRO A 168 -2.74 21.17 -11.17
C PRO A 168 -2.10 19.84 -10.73
N GLY A 169 -0.93 19.92 -10.09
CA GLY A 169 -0.19 18.74 -9.67
C GLY A 169 0.65 18.95 -8.41
N LEU A 170 1.49 17.96 -8.14
CA LEU A 170 2.39 17.93 -6.99
C LEU A 170 3.82 17.99 -7.48
N VAL A 171 4.45 19.15 -7.32
CA VAL A 171 5.76 19.44 -7.87
C VAL A 171 6.82 19.23 -6.80
N MET A 172 7.91 18.62 -7.22
CA MET A 172 9.13 18.46 -6.42
C MET A 172 10.34 18.80 -7.29
N THR A 173 11.31 19.46 -6.69
CA THR A 173 12.53 19.91 -7.35
C THR A 173 13.70 19.06 -6.89
N MET A 174 14.42 18.44 -7.84
CA MET A 174 15.72 17.81 -7.60
C MET A 174 16.79 18.66 -8.27
N ALA A 175 17.81 19.09 -7.53
CA ALA A 175 18.82 19.99 -8.04
C ALA A 175 20.24 19.55 -7.66
N THR A 176 21.20 19.79 -8.55
CA THR A 176 22.63 19.54 -8.32
C THR A 176 23.45 20.72 -8.84
N PRO A 177 24.55 21.10 -8.17
CA PRO A 177 25.45 22.10 -8.73
C PRO A 177 26.18 21.55 -9.95
N VAL A 178 26.49 22.45 -10.88
CA VAL A 178 27.27 22.18 -12.09
C VAL A 178 28.58 22.93 -11.99
N TYR A 179 29.67 22.20 -12.20
CA TYR A 179 31.03 22.75 -12.23
C TYR A 179 31.73 22.30 -13.51
N GLN A 180 32.62 23.12 -14.06
CA GLN A 180 33.40 22.83 -15.26
C GLN A 180 34.56 21.88 -14.95
N VAL A 181 34.24 20.61 -14.70
CA VAL A 181 35.19 19.56 -14.31
C VAL A 181 35.52 18.58 -15.42
N SER A 182 34.74 18.58 -16.50
CA SER A 182 34.92 17.70 -17.65
C SER A 182 35.66 18.44 -18.77
N SER A 183 36.54 17.72 -19.48
CA SER A 183 37.23 18.23 -20.66
C SER A 183 36.55 17.77 -21.95
N ASP A 184 36.64 18.56 -23.01
CA ASP A 184 36.29 18.21 -24.38
C ASP A 184 37.23 18.90 -25.39
N GLU A 185 36.96 18.77 -26.70
CA GLU A 185 37.78 19.38 -27.75
C GLU A 185 37.82 20.92 -27.67
N ALA A 186 36.74 21.56 -27.22
CA ALA A 186 36.65 23.02 -27.07
C ALA A 186 37.24 23.50 -25.73
N HIS A 187 37.27 22.64 -24.72
CA HIS A 187 37.71 22.90 -23.36
C HIS A 187 38.65 21.77 -22.89
N PRO A 188 39.88 21.70 -23.42
CA PRO A 188 40.81 20.62 -23.09
C PRO A 188 41.26 20.66 -21.61
N ILE A 189 41.19 21.82 -20.96
CA ILE A 189 41.55 22.02 -19.56
C ILE A 189 40.30 22.47 -18.78
N PRO A 190 39.84 21.68 -17.79
CA PRO A 190 38.70 22.06 -16.96
C PRO A 190 39.01 23.30 -16.12
N SER A 191 38.09 24.28 -16.10
CA SER A 191 38.28 25.52 -15.33
C SER A 191 37.86 25.40 -13.86
N TYR A 192 37.16 24.33 -13.49
CA TYR A 192 36.60 24.06 -12.17
C TYR A 192 35.62 25.12 -11.63
N ARG A 193 35.24 26.12 -12.43
CA ARG A 193 34.30 27.16 -12.01
C ARG A 193 32.89 26.62 -11.84
N PHE A 194 32.13 27.25 -10.95
CA PHE A 194 30.70 27.01 -10.82
C PHE A 194 29.97 27.56 -12.05
N SER A 195 29.27 26.70 -12.76
CA SER A 195 28.49 27.07 -13.96
C SER A 195 27.04 27.40 -13.65
N GLY A 196 26.56 26.98 -12.47
CA GLY A 196 25.17 27.14 -12.08
C GLY A 196 24.55 25.86 -11.53
N VAL A 197 23.23 25.73 -11.66
CA VAL A 197 22.44 24.68 -11.01
C VAL A 197 21.58 23.96 -12.04
N LEU A 198 21.75 22.65 -12.12
CA LEU A 198 20.92 21.78 -12.95
C LEU A 198 19.76 21.23 -12.12
N VAL A 199 18.57 21.26 -12.69
CA VAL A 199 17.30 21.02 -11.99
C VAL A 199 16.42 20.07 -12.79
N PHE A 200 15.94 19.00 -12.16
CA PHE A 200 14.80 18.21 -12.60
C PHE A 200 13.55 18.64 -11.83
N VAL A 201 12.49 18.96 -12.57
CA VAL A 201 11.16 19.23 -12.02
C VAL A 201 10.32 17.98 -12.17
N VAL A 202 9.92 17.41 -11.04
CA VAL A 202 9.26 16.10 -10.92
C VAL A 202 7.79 16.30 -10.55
N ASP A 203 6.89 15.64 -11.26
CA ASP A 203 5.51 15.42 -10.82
C ASP A 203 5.48 14.23 -9.84
N ALA A 204 5.60 14.55 -8.55
CA ALA A 204 5.58 13.58 -7.46
C ALA A 204 4.26 12.81 -7.39
N GLY A 205 3.14 13.44 -7.78
CA GLY A 205 1.82 12.82 -7.79
C GLY A 205 1.70 11.75 -8.87
N SER A 206 2.14 12.07 -10.09
CA SER A 206 2.16 11.13 -11.20
C SER A 206 3.15 9.98 -10.97
N LEU A 207 4.34 10.27 -10.44
CA LEU A 207 5.32 9.26 -10.02
C LEU A 207 4.72 8.27 -9.02
N ALA A 208 4.07 8.76 -7.95
CA ALA A 208 3.42 7.90 -6.97
C ALA A 208 2.24 7.11 -7.60
N ARG A 209 1.39 7.77 -8.39
CA ARG A 209 0.22 7.16 -9.05
C ARG A 209 0.60 5.99 -9.95
N ARG A 210 1.64 6.12 -10.78
CA ARG A 210 2.08 5.06 -11.72
C ARG A 210 2.38 3.74 -10.99
N ILE A 211 2.97 3.82 -9.80
CA ILE A 211 3.34 2.63 -9.00
C ILE A 211 2.15 2.12 -8.18
N LEU A 212 1.35 3.03 -7.60
CA LEU A 212 0.36 2.67 -6.59
C LEU A 212 -1.04 2.36 -7.16
N ALA A 213 -1.41 2.97 -8.29
CA ALA A 213 -2.74 2.79 -8.88
C ALA A 213 -3.05 1.34 -9.30
N PRO A 214 -2.10 0.54 -9.82
CA PRO A 214 -2.33 -0.86 -10.17
C PRO A 214 -2.46 -1.79 -8.96
N ILE A 215 -2.01 -1.39 -7.77
CA ILE A 215 -1.98 -2.27 -6.60
C ILE A 215 -3.40 -2.60 -6.15
N ARG A 216 -3.70 -3.90 -6.09
CA ARG A 216 -4.95 -4.45 -5.57
C ARG A 216 -4.61 -5.54 -4.56
N SER A 217 -5.06 -5.35 -3.32
CA SER A 217 -4.96 -6.34 -2.26
C SER A 217 -6.36 -6.91 -2.00
N GLY A 218 -6.50 -8.22 -2.10
CA GLY A 218 -7.82 -8.85 -2.11
C GLY A 218 -8.66 -8.40 -3.30
N LYS A 219 -9.97 -8.23 -3.08
CA LYS A 219 -10.94 -7.84 -4.12
C LYS A 219 -10.98 -6.34 -4.33
N THR A 220 -10.98 -5.57 -3.24
CA THR A 220 -11.24 -4.12 -3.30
C THR A 220 -10.15 -3.28 -2.63
N GLY A 221 -9.11 -3.87 -2.07
CA GLY A 221 -8.00 -3.13 -1.50
C GLY A 221 -7.32 -2.21 -2.51
N TYR A 222 -6.63 -1.20 -1.98
CA TYR A 222 -5.92 -0.20 -2.79
C TYR A 222 -4.73 0.35 -2.01
N ALA A 223 -3.84 1.03 -2.71
CA ALA A 223 -2.68 1.69 -2.12
C ALA A 223 -2.83 3.22 -2.14
N TRP A 224 -2.11 3.89 -1.25
CA TRP A 224 -1.96 5.34 -1.21
C TRP A 224 -0.58 5.68 -0.65
N ALA A 225 -0.11 6.90 -0.88
CA ALA A 225 1.16 7.38 -0.34
C ALA A 225 1.04 8.79 0.22
N ILE A 226 1.85 9.07 1.22
CA ILE A 226 2.03 10.38 1.82
C ILE A 226 3.50 10.82 1.75
N ASP A 227 3.74 12.12 1.66
CA ASP A 227 5.06 12.70 1.87
C ASP A 227 5.45 12.77 3.36
N ASP A 228 6.60 13.36 3.63
CA ASP A 228 7.18 13.57 4.96
C ASP A 228 6.40 14.58 5.82
N THR A 229 5.50 15.37 5.24
CA THR A 229 4.58 16.28 5.95
C THR A 229 3.21 15.63 6.22
N GLY A 230 2.98 14.43 5.67
CA GLY A 230 1.70 13.74 5.75
C GLY A 230 0.70 14.16 4.68
N ARG A 231 1.12 14.83 3.61
CA ARG A 231 0.26 15.18 2.46
C ARG A 231 0.14 13.98 1.53
N PHE A 232 -1.07 13.71 1.02
CA PHE A 232 -1.25 12.63 0.05
C PHE A 232 -0.59 12.94 -1.29
N LEU A 233 0.32 12.07 -1.71
CA LEU A 233 0.91 12.07 -3.05
C LEU A 233 0.02 11.34 -4.04
N TYR A 234 -0.61 10.26 -3.58
CA TYR A 234 -1.61 9.52 -4.34
C TYR A 234 -2.64 8.92 -3.38
N HIS A 235 -3.90 8.98 -3.79
CA HIS A 235 -5.01 8.29 -3.15
C HIS A 235 -6.09 8.03 -4.22
N ILE A 236 -6.87 6.96 -4.07
CA ILE A 236 -7.96 6.65 -5.02
C ILE A 236 -9.04 7.74 -5.06
N GLU A 237 -9.30 8.36 -3.90
CA GLU A 237 -10.12 9.58 -3.78
C GLU A 237 -9.32 10.79 -4.26
N LYS A 238 -9.58 11.27 -5.48
CA LYS A 238 -8.83 12.38 -6.09
C LYS A 238 -8.82 13.66 -5.23
N GLU A 239 -9.93 13.93 -4.52
CA GLU A 239 -10.06 15.09 -3.62
C GLU A 239 -9.06 15.10 -2.47
N PHE A 240 -8.41 13.97 -2.17
CA PHE A 240 -7.45 13.82 -1.09
C PHE A 240 -6.04 14.17 -1.53
N VAL A 241 -5.75 14.02 -2.83
CA VAL A 241 -4.42 14.27 -3.38
C VAL A 241 -4.01 15.72 -3.13
N GLY A 242 -2.79 15.89 -2.63
CA GLY A 242 -2.23 17.17 -2.25
C GLY A 242 -2.78 17.77 -0.96
N LYS A 243 -3.68 17.11 -0.23
CA LYS A 243 -4.17 17.57 1.09
C LYS A 243 -3.47 16.83 2.21
N ASN A 244 -3.39 17.47 3.38
CA ASN A 244 -2.84 16.85 4.58
C ASN A 244 -3.77 15.73 5.06
N ALA A 245 -3.21 14.55 5.33
CA ALA A 245 -3.97 13.34 5.66
C ALA A 245 -4.70 13.41 7.01
N PHE A 246 -4.23 14.27 7.94
CA PHE A 246 -4.84 14.49 9.25
C PHE A 246 -6.05 15.43 9.19
N GLU A 247 -6.08 16.31 8.20
CA GLU A 247 -7.15 17.31 8.03
C GLU A 247 -8.24 16.80 7.11
N VAL A 248 -7.87 16.29 5.92
CA VAL A 248 -8.84 15.91 4.88
C VAL A 248 -9.79 14.80 5.34
N ARG A 249 -9.31 13.86 6.16
CA ARG A 249 -10.14 12.78 6.70
C ARG A 249 -11.20 13.32 7.66
N LYS A 250 -10.82 14.22 8.58
CA LYS A 250 -11.73 14.86 9.54
C LYS A 250 -12.79 15.72 8.85
N LEU A 251 -12.40 16.43 7.79
CA LEU A 251 -13.33 17.21 6.98
C LEU A 251 -14.34 16.34 6.24
N ARG A 252 -13.93 15.14 5.79
CA ARG A 252 -14.80 14.23 5.04
C ARG A 252 -15.89 13.59 5.90
N ASP A 253 -15.57 13.21 7.13
CA ASP A 253 -16.53 12.61 8.05
C ASP A 253 -16.17 12.92 9.51
N LYS A 254 -16.88 13.87 10.11
CA LYS A 254 -16.63 14.31 11.50
C LYS A 254 -17.08 13.28 12.55
N HIS A 255 -17.87 12.27 12.17
CA HIS A 255 -18.44 11.29 13.09
C HIS A 255 -17.57 10.04 13.26
N ILE A 256 -16.46 9.94 12.54
CA ILE A 256 -15.49 8.84 12.63
C ILE A 256 -14.28 9.30 13.46
N SER A 257 -13.87 8.47 14.42
CA SER A 257 -12.59 8.68 15.11
C SER A 257 -11.43 8.26 14.21
N PHE A 258 -10.57 9.22 13.85
CA PHE A 258 -9.34 9.00 13.10
C PHE A 258 -8.09 8.91 13.99
N VAL A 259 -8.25 8.95 15.32
CA VAL A 259 -7.13 8.96 16.29
C VAL A 259 -6.11 7.85 15.99
N ARG A 260 -6.59 6.62 15.77
CA ARG A 260 -5.72 5.46 15.52
C ARG A 260 -4.90 5.59 14.24
N ILE A 261 -5.48 6.07 13.14
CA ILE A 261 -4.73 6.23 11.88
C ILE A 261 -3.77 7.41 11.97
N ASP A 262 -4.16 8.49 12.65
CA ASP A 262 -3.30 9.65 12.90
C ASP A 262 -2.07 9.23 13.73
N GLU A 263 -2.25 8.43 14.77
CA GLU A 263 -1.16 7.87 15.59
C GLU A 263 -0.23 6.97 14.77
N ILE A 264 -0.78 6.06 13.96
CA ILE A 264 0.02 5.18 13.09
C ILE A 264 0.85 6.04 12.12
N GLN A 265 0.23 7.04 11.50
CA GLN A 265 0.91 7.92 10.56
C GLN A 265 2.04 8.72 11.25
N ARG A 266 1.77 9.35 12.39
CA ARG A 266 2.75 10.19 13.11
C ARG A 266 3.86 9.39 13.77
N ALA A 267 3.51 8.34 14.51
CA ALA A 267 4.47 7.61 15.34
C ALA A 267 5.22 6.51 14.58
N LYS A 268 4.70 6.07 13.42
CA LYS A 268 5.29 4.97 12.63
C LYS A 268 5.63 5.40 11.21
N MET A 269 4.63 5.75 10.38
CA MET A 269 4.85 5.97 8.94
C MET A 269 5.81 7.13 8.65
N LEU A 270 5.57 8.30 9.24
CA LEU A 270 6.43 9.49 9.11
C LEU A 270 7.79 9.34 9.80
N ARG A 271 7.96 8.29 10.62
CA ARG A 271 9.24 7.95 11.28
C ARG A 271 9.99 6.83 10.54
N GLY A 272 9.60 6.53 9.30
CA GLY A 272 10.28 5.55 8.46
C GLY A 272 10.06 4.09 8.87
N LYS A 273 9.03 3.79 9.68
CA LYS A 273 8.79 2.41 10.14
C LYS A 273 7.99 1.61 9.12
N THR A 274 8.20 0.30 9.14
CA THR A 274 7.44 -0.67 8.35
C THR A 274 6.56 -1.50 9.28
N GLY A 275 5.34 -1.84 8.86
CA GLY A 275 4.49 -2.70 9.68
C GLY A 275 3.07 -2.87 9.16
N THR A 276 2.25 -3.54 9.96
CA THR A 276 0.81 -3.74 9.74
C THR A 276 0.02 -3.20 10.93
N SER A 277 -1.22 -2.81 10.69
CA SER A 277 -2.17 -2.35 11.71
C SER A 277 -3.59 -2.39 11.15
N TRP A 278 -4.52 -1.76 11.86
CA TRP A 278 -5.88 -1.54 11.41
C TRP A 278 -6.38 -0.19 11.89
N TYR A 279 -7.41 0.36 11.23
CA TYR A 279 -8.10 1.59 11.63
C TYR A 279 -9.55 1.58 11.16
N ILE A 280 -10.35 2.56 11.59
CA ILE A 280 -11.73 2.73 11.14
C ILE A 280 -11.78 3.89 10.13
N SER A 281 -12.52 3.68 9.05
CA SER A 281 -12.78 4.65 7.98
C SER A 281 -14.29 4.81 7.81
N GLY A 282 -14.75 5.99 7.37
CA GLY A 282 -16.16 6.22 7.02
C GLY A 282 -16.55 5.72 5.61
N TRP A 283 -15.57 5.25 4.84
CA TRP A 283 -15.76 4.81 3.46
C TRP A 283 -14.70 3.82 2.99
N HIS A 284 -15.00 3.09 1.91
CA HIS A 284 -14.06 2.30 1.13
C HIS A 284 -14.57 2.13 -0.30
N ARG A 285 -13.98 2.84 -1.27
CA ARG A 285 -14.54 2.98 -2.62
C ARG A 285 -16.01 3.43 -2.54
N ALA A 286 -16.94 2.71 -3.17
CA ALA A 286 -18.36 3.00 -3.12
C ALA A 286 -19.03 2.70 -1.75
N MET A 287 -18.38 1.92 -0.87
CA MET A 287 -18.93 1.60 0.45
C MET A 287 -18.83 2.79 1.40
N ARG A 288 -19.90 3.03 2.18
CA ARG A 288 -19.99 4.09 3.19
C ARG A 288 -20.36 3.51 4.55
N GLY A 289 -20.06 4.25 5.61
CA GLY A 289 -20.29 3.86 7.01
C GLY A 289 -19.02 3.44 7.72
N LYS A 290 -19.15 3.00 8.98
CA LYS A 290 -18.02 2.59 9.82
C LYS A 290 -17.40 1.29 9.29
N ILE A 291 -16.28 1.40 8.60
CA ILE A 291 -15.57 0.28 7.98
C ILE A 291 -14.22 0.11 8.66
N LYS A 292 -13.99 -1.05 9.28
CA LYS A 292 -12.68 -1.45 9.78
C LYS A 292 -11.79 -1.86 8.61
N LYS A 293 -10.62 -1.23 8.48
CA LYS A 293 -9.64 -1.51 7.44
C LYS A 293 -8.36 -2.09 8.04
N LEU A 294 -7.82 -3.10 7.38
CA LEU A 294 -6.43 -3.52 7.54
C LEU A 294 -5.53 -2.55 6.79
N LEU A 295 -4.31 -2.38 7.31
CA LEU A 295 -3.32 -1.45 6.82
C LEU A 295 -1.95 -2.13 6.89
N ALA A 296 -1.20 -2.12 5.79
CA ALA A 296 0.23 -2.35 5.80
C ALA A 296 0.96 -1.14 5.24
N TYR A 297 2.13 -0.80 5.78
CA TYR A 297 2.87 0.38 5.39
C TYR A 297 4.38 0.14 5.35
N ALA A 298 5.06 0.88 4.47
CA ALA A 298 6.51 0.83 4.28
C ALA A 298 7.05 2.23 3.91
N PRO A 299 8.30 2.55 4.29
CA PRO A 299 8.93 3.82 3.99
C PRO A 299 9.56 3.84 2.59
N VAL A 300 9.57 5.01 1.96
CA VAL A 300 10.27 5.30 0.71
C VAL A 300 11.41 6.25 1.05
N GLU A 301 12.63 5.81 0.75
CA GLU A 301 13.83 6.61 0.94
C GLU A 301 14.07 7.46 -0.30
N VAL A 302 13.76 8.76 -0.22
CA VAL A 302 14.03 9.72 -1.30
C VAL A 302 15.55 9.98 -1.38
N GLY A 303 16.21 10.04 -0.22
CA GLY A 303 17.67 10.15 -0.08
C GLY A 303 18.22 11.48 -0.60
N ALA A 304 17.66 12.58 -0.10
CA ALA A 304 18.12 13.93 -0.34
C ALA A 304 19.32 14.25 0.56
N ALA A 305 20.25 15.09 0.09
CA ALA A 305 21.41 15.48 0.89
C ALA A 305 21.13 16.66 1.84
N ASN A 306 20.10 17.47 1.55
CA ASN A 306 19.73 18.66 2.33
C ASN A 306 18.82 18.34 3.53
N ALA A 307 18.11 17.21 3.52
CA ALA A 307 17.18 16.83 4.58
C ALA A 307 16.84 15.33 4.53
N THR A 308 16.43 14.78 5.67
CA THR A 308 15.84 13.43 5.72
C THR A 308 14.41 13.47 5.19
N ARG A 309 14.24 13.15 3.91
CA ARG A 309 12.93 13.07 3.24
C ARG A 309 12.46 11.62 3.17
N LEU A 310 11.37 11.32 3.90
CA LEU A 310 10.77 9.98 3.98
C LEU A 310 9.32 10.04 3.55
N TRP A 311 9.01 9.48 2.39
CA TRP A 311 7.60 9.22 2.05
C TRP A 311 7.18 7.88 2.65
N SER A 312 5.88 7.62 2.69
CA SER A 312 5.36 6.34 3.13
C SER A 312 4.23 5.85 2.24
N VAL A 313 4.33 4.59 1.83
CA VAL A 313 3.29 3.87 1.10
C VAL A 313 2.47 3.07 2.09
N ALA A 314 1.16 3.04 1.86
CA ALA A 314 0.24 2.17 2.56
C ALA A 314 -0.64 1.40 1.60
N VAL A 315 -0.95 0.15 1.96
CA VAL A 315 -1.89 -0.74 1.29
C VAL A 315 -2.99 -1.08 2.27
N VAL A 316 -4.24 -0.90 1.86
CA VAL A 316 -5.41 -1.06 2.73
C VAL A 316 -6.47 -1.93 2.09
N ALA A 317 -7.23 -2.64 2.91
CA ALA A 317 -8.45 -3.32 2.49
C ALA A 317 -9.42 -3.46 3.67
N PRO A 318 -10.73 -3.65 3.42
CA PRO A 318 -11.73 -3.87 4.46
C PRO A 318 -11.48 -5.18 5.20
N PHE A 319 -11.73 -5.19 6.51
CA PHE A 319 -11.67 -6.42 7.30
C PHE A 319 -12.72 -7.46 6.86
N SER A 320 -13.84 -7.01 6.29
CA SER A 320 -14.89 -7.89 5.76
C SER A 320 -14.37 -8.79 4.63
N GLU A 321 -13.35 -8.40 3.87
CA GLU A 321 -12.76 -9.29 2.85
C GLU A 321 -12.12 -10.54 3.46
N VAL A 322 -11.55 -10.41 4.67
CA VAL A 322 -11.05 -11.56 5.43
C VAL A 322 -12.22 -12.40 5.91
N GLU A 323 -13.31 -11.78 6.36
CA GLU A 323 -14.49 -12.50 6.86
C GLU A 323 -15.20 -13.28 5.76
N ASP A 324 -15.36 -12.68 4.58
CA ASP A 324 -15.94 -13.30 3.40
C ASP A 324 -15.12 -14.52 2.95
N ALA A 325 -13.78 -14.39 2.95
CA ALA A 325 -12.88 -15.49 2.60
C ALA A 325 -13.02 -16.69 3.55
N VAL A 326 -13.33 -16.44 4.83
CA VAL A 326 -13.49 -17.50 5.81
C VAL A 326 -14.92 -18.07 5.79
N HIS A 327 -15.93 -17.24 5.49
CA HIS A 327 -17.33 -17.64 5.51
C HIS A 327 -17.64 -18.79 4.55
N GLY A 328 -17.08 -18.77 3.34
CA GLY A 328 -17.27 -19.87 2.37
C GLY A 328 -16.74 -21.22 2.87
N VAL A 329 -15.60 -21.20 3.56
CA VAL A 329 -15.01 -22.42 4.17
C VAL A 329 -15.87 -22.92 5.32
N TYR A 330 -16.41 -22.01 6.14
CA TYR A 330 -17.32 -22.36 7.24
C TYR A 330 -18.59 -23.03 6.80
N VAL A 331 -19.27 -22.46 5.80
CA VAL A 331 -20.54 -23.00 5.33
C VAL A 331 -20.33 -24.44 4.84
N ARG A 332 -19.24 -24.70 4.11
CA ARG A 332 -18.90 -26.05 3.65
C ARG A 332 -18.60 -26.99 4.83
N GLN A 333 -17.82 -26.56 5.82
CA GLN A 333 -17.50 -27.39 6.99
C GLN A 333 -18.75 -27.69 7.84
N ALA A 334 -19.62 -26.70 8.03
CA ALA A 334 -20.88 -26.85 8.74
C ALA A 334 -21.84 -27.79 8.01
N MET A 335 -21.91 -27.73 6.67
CA MET A 335 -22.69 -28.67 5.86
C MET A 335 -22.19 -30.11 6.03
N ILE A 336 -20.87 -30.33 6.00
CA ILE A 336 -20.29 -31.66 6.22
C ILE A 336 -20.62 -32.17 7.62
N GLN A 337 -20.43 -31.37 8.65
CA GLN A 337 -20.77 -31.73 10.04
C GLN A 337 -22.27 -31.99 10.22
N GLY A 338 -23.12 -31.19 9.59
CA GLY A 338 -24.57 -31.37 9.57
C GLY A 338 -24.96 -32.69 8.91
N ALA A 339 -24.39 -33.02 7.75
CA ALA A 339 -24.63 -34.27 7.05
C ALA A 339 -24.21 -35.49 7.90
N PHE A 340 -23.03 -35.45 8.54
CA PHE A 340 -22.60 -36.49 9.48
C PHE A 340 -23.56 -36.64 10.67
N THR A 341 -24.02 -35.52 11.22
CA THR A 341 -24.98 -35.53 12.33
C THR A 341 -26.31 -36.17 11.92
N VAL A 342 -26.84 -35.81 10.75
CA VAL A 342 -28.07 -36.39 10.21
C VAL A 342 -27.89 -37.89 9.95
N ALA A 343 -26.77 -38.31 9.34
CA ALA A 343 -26.48 -39.73 9.12
C ALA A 343 -26.45 -40.53 10.43
N LEU A 344 -25.82 -39.98 11.49
CA LEU A 344 -25.81 -40.56 12.83
C LEU A 344 -27.22 -40.71 13.41
N LEU A 345 -28.06 -39.69 13.26
CA LEU A 345 -29.45 -39.72 13.71
C LEU A 345 -30.29 -40.77 12.95
N VAL A 346 -30.07 -40.93 11.65
CA VAL A 346 -30.75 -41.94 10.82
C VAL A 346 -30.35 -43.34 11.25
N VAL A 347 -29.04 -43.61 11.42
CA VAL A 347 -28.53 -44.90 11.91
C VAL A 347 -29.11 -45.21 13.30
N PHE A 348 -29.10 -44.21 14.20
CA PHE A 348 -29.66 -44.35 15.53
C PHE A 348 -31.17 -44.66 15.52
N ALA A 349 -31.94 -43.95 14.67
CA ALA A 349 -33.37 -44.20 14.50
C ALA A 349 -33.65 -45.59 13.93
N PHE A 350 -32.83 -46.06 12.99
CA PHE A 350 -32.92 -47.41 12.42
C PHE A 350 -32.70 -48.49 13.48
N PHE A 351 -31.67 -48.36 14.33
CA PHE A 351 -31.43 -49.30 15.44
C PHE A 351 -32.62 -49.35 16.41
N ILE A 352 -33.18 -48.20 16.78
CA ILE A 352 -34.36 -48.14 17.65
C ILE A 352 -35.58 -48.82 16.99
N ALA A 353 -35.80 -48.58 15.69
CA ALA A 353 -36.91 -49.19 14.96
C ALA A 353 -36.77 -50.72 14.90
N ASN A 354 -35.56 -51.21 14.62
CA ASN A 354 -35.29 -52.64 14.54
C ASN A 354 -35.44 -53.35 15.90
N GLU A 355 -34.96 -52.74 16.99
CA GLU A 355 -35.22 -53.26 18.35
C GLU A 355 -36.73 -53.33 18.66
N ARG A 356 -37.50 -52.32 18.26
CA ARG A 356 -38.95 -52.30 18.50
C ARG A 356 -39.67 -53.39 17.72
N LEU A 357 -39.25 -53.65 16.48
CA LEU A 357 -39.77 -54.74 15.67
C LEU A 357 -39.47 -56.09 16.32
N TRP A 358 -38.20 -56.32 16.70
CA TRP A 358 -37.75 -57.54 17.36
C TRP A 358 -38.50 -57.82 18.69
N LEU A 359 -38.74 -56.79 19.49
CA LEU A 359 -39.50 -56.92 20.74
C LEU A 359 -40.98 -57.24 20.49
N ARG A 360 -41.58 -56.71 19.43
CA ARG A 360 -42.96 -57.02 19.07
C ARG A 360 -43.12 -58.46 18.62
N THR A 361 -42.20 -58.98 17.79
CA THR A 361 -42.20 -60.38 17.37
C THR A 361 -42.01 -61.33 18.55
N LEU A 362 -41.06 -61.05 19.45
CA LEU A 362 -40.89 -61.85 20.68
C LEU A 362 -42.13 -61.81 21.59
N GLN A 363 -42.77 -60.65 21.74
CA GLN A 363 -44.01 -60.55 22.51
C GLN A 363 -45.13 -61.37 21.86
N GLN A 364 -45.17 -61.45 20.54
CA GLN A 364 -46.17 -62.22 19.80
C GLN A 364 -45.90 -63.72 19.89
N GLU A 365 -44.66 -64.17 19.72
CA GLU A 365 -44.24 -65.57 19.91
C GLU A 365 -44.50 -66.07 21.34
N VAL A 366 -44.21 -65.27 22.36
CA VAL A 366 -44.51 -65.63 23.76
C VAL A 366 -46.02 -65.77 23.96
N LYS A 367 -46.82 -64.91 23.33
CA LYS A 367 -48.29 -64.95 23.43
C LYS A 367 -48.93 -66.10 22.63
N GLU A 368 -48.24 -66.65 21.65
CA GLU A 368 -48.66 -67.85 20.91
C GLU A 368 -48.24 -69.15 21.61
N LYS A 369 -47.19 -69.11 22.44
CA LYS A 369 -46.66 -70.28 23.19
C LYS A 369 -47.11 -70.37 24.65
N THR A 370 -47.86 -69.40 25.15
CA THR A 370 -48.47 -69.38 26.49
C THR A 370 -49.97 -69.22 26.33
#